data_AF-A0A2N7Y2B7-F1
#
_entry.id   AF-A0A2N7Y2B7-F1
#
_cell.length_a   1.000
_cell.length_b   1.000
_cell.length_c   1.000
_cell.angle_alpha   90.00
_cell.angle_beta   90.00
_cell.angle_gamma   90.00
#
_symmetry.space_group_name_H-M   'P 1'
#
loop_
_entity.id
_entity.type
_entity.pdbx_description
1 polymer ?
#
loop_
_entity_poly.entity_id
_entity_poly.type
_entity_poly.pdbx_seq_one_letter_code
_entity_poly.pdbx_strand_id
1 'polypeptide(L)'
;MMRFTSTFALAASLTLMSLGAHAAAPSNWPAGARDSFIKDCSAAAQQSVDAKTAKDHCECGADKINAELSSAEIKELMTNQNADPALKTKAVTAISSCKVVKKK
;
A
#
# COMPACT_ATOMS: atom_id res chain seq x y z
N MET A 1 -33.97 -37.59 -32.35
CA MET A 1 -33.63 -38.05 -30.98
C MET A 1 -32.27 -37.47 -30.61
N MET A 2 -32.17 -36.63 -29.59
CA MET A 2 -30.89 -36.08 -29.11
C MET A 2 -30.72 -36.54 -27.67
N ARG A 3 -29.77 -37.46 -27.43
CA ARG A 3 -29.32 -37.83 -26.09
C ARG A 3 -27.85 -37.42 -26.01
N PHE A 4 -27.60 -36.30 -25.36
CA PHE A 4 -26.25 -35.90 -24.97
C PHE A 4 -26.05 -36.24 -23.50
N THR A 5 -25.07 -37.10 -23.30
CA THR A 5 -24.68 -37.77 -22.07
C THR A 5 -24.09 -36.75 -21.10
N SER A 6 -24.70 -36.65 -19.92
CA SER A 6 -24.16 -35.90 -18.79
C SER A 6 -23.15 -36.76 -18.06
N THR A 7 -21.88 -36.34 -18.01
CA THR A 7 -20.90 -36.84 -17.04
C THR A 7 -19.87 -35.77 -16.64
N PHE A 8 -19.88 -35.53 -15.32
CA PHE A 8 -18.72 -35.35 -14.44
C PHE A 8 -17.91 -34.04 -14.46
N ALA A 9 -18.27 -33.19 -13.48
CA ALA A 9 -17.41 -32.67 -12.40
C ALA A 9 -15.91 -32.50 -12.69
N LEU A 10 -15.49 -31.24 -12.80
CA LEU A 10 -14.12 -30.83 -12.57
C LEU A 10 -14.09 -29.93 -11.32
N ALA A 11 -13.55 -30.47 -10.23
CA ALA A 11 -13.18 -29.71 -9.05
C ALA A 11 -12.08 -28.72 -9.42
N ALA A 12 -12.42 -27.44 -9.53
CA ALA A 12 -11.43 -26.38 -9.62
C ALA A 12 -11.00 -26.00 -8.20
N SER A 13 -9.80 -26.46 -7.84
CA SER A 13 -9.07 -26.04 -6.66
C SER A 13 -9.04 -24.51 -6.61
N LEU A 14 -9.77 -23.90 -5.67
CA LEU A 14 -9.57 -22.51 -5.30
C LEU A 14 -8.21 -22.43 -4.64
N THR A 15 -7.18 -22.18 -5.44
CA THR A 15 -5.86 -21.81 -4.96
C THR A 15 -6.04 -20.55 -4.11
N LEU A 16 -5.80 -20.71 -2.81
CA LEU A 16 -5.56 -19.61 -1.91
C LEU A 16 -4.39 -18.81 -2.48
N MET A 17 -4.71 -17.74 -3.21
CA MET A 17 -3.74 -16.70 -3.51
C MET A 17 -3.44 -16.01 -2.18
N SER A 18 -2.49 -16.56 -1.43
CA SER A 18 -1.82 -15.92 -0.30
C SER A 18 -1.07 -14.70 -0.85
N LEU A 19 -1.82 -13.64 -1.10
CA LEU A 19 -1.29 -12.37 -1.55
C LEU A 19 -0.73 -11.64 -0.33
N GLY A 20 0.60 -11.54 -0.29
CA GLY A 20 1.26 -10.49 0.48
C GLY A 20 1.83 -10.90 1.83
N ALA A 21 2.51 -12.04 1.93
CA ALA A 21 3.73 -12.02 2.73
C ALA A 21 4.70 -11.10 1.95
N HIS A 22 4.69 -9.81 2.26
CA HIS A 22 5.68 -8.84 1.78
C HIS A 22 7.02 -9.28 2.39
N ALA A 23 7.66 -10.27 1.77
CA ALA A 23 9.08 -10.51 1.95
C ALA A 23 9.75 -9.18 1.67
N ALA A 24 10.41 -8.62 2.69
CA ALA A 24 11.00 -7.31 2.66
C ALA A 24 11.95 -7.21 1.46
N ALA A 25 11.46 -6.65 0.36
CA ALA A 25 12.34 -6.01 -0.62
C ALA A 25 13.24 -5.05 0.18
N PRO A 26 14.51 -4.85 -0.23
CA PRO A 26 15.37 -3.86 0.43
C PRO A 26 14.60 -2.56 0.53
N SER A 27 14.30 -2.18 1.78
CA SER A 27 13.48 -1.01 2.05
C SER A 27 14.29 0.21 1.62
N ASN A 28 13.76 1.00 0.69
CA ASN A 28 14.29 2.32 0.36
C ASN A 28 14.12 3.29 1.54
N TRP A 29 13.31 2.94 2.55
CA TRP A 29 13.21 3.71 3.77
C TRP A 29 14.49 3.65 4.60
N PRO A 30 14.94 4.81 5.13
CA PRO A 30 15.91 4.82 6.22
C PRO A 30 15.41 4.00 7.42
N ALA A 31 16.32 3.52 8.27
CA ALA A 31 15.95 2.75 9.45
C ALA A 31 14.94 3.51 10.35
N GLY A 32 13.82 2.87 10.68
CA GLY A 32 12.74 3.45 11.51
C GLY A 32 11.89 4.53 10.84
N ALA A 33 12.27 4.98 9.64
CA ALA A 33 11.56 6.04 8.93
C ALA A 33 10.15 5.63 8.48
N ARG A 34 10.01 4.38 8.02
CA ARG A 34 8.73 3.83 7.56
C ARG A 34 7.70 3.82 8.69
N ASP A 35 8.10 3.34 9.86
CA ASP A 35 7.23 3.28 11.04
C ASP A 35 6.83 4.67 11.53
N SER A 36 7.78 5.63 11.57
CA SER A 36 7.48 7.03 11.88
C SER A 36 6.48 7.64 10.90
N PHE A 37 6.68 7.43 9.59
CA PHE A 37 5.74 7.88 8.56
C PHE A 37 4.34 7.28 8.78
N ILE A 38 4.23 5.97 9.00
CA ILE A 38 2.94 5.31 9.23
C ILE A 38 2.28 5.85 10.49
N LYS A 39 3.05 6.07 11.56
CA LYS A 39 2.54 6.63 12.82
C LYS A 39 1.96 8.02 12.63
N ASP A 40 2.70 8.91 11.97
CA ASP A 40 2.30 10.32 11.80
C ASP A 40 1.16 10.45 10.78
N CYS A 41 1.24 9.72 9.66
CA CYS A 41 0.16 9.62 8.69
C CYS A 41 -1.12 9.09 9.34
N SER A 42 -1.03 8.02 10.14
CA SER A 42 -2.21 7.43 10.78
C SER A 42 -2.82 8.36 11.81
N ALA A 43 -2.02 9.09 12.58
CA ALA A 43 -2.50 10.06 13.55
C ALA A 43 -3.26 11.21 12.86
N ALA A 44 -2.78 11.67 11.70
CA ALA A 44 -3.46 12.68 10.89
C ALA A 44 -4.74 12.14 10.23
N ALA A 45 -4.70 10.94 9.63
CA ALA A 45 -5.85 10.35 8.96
C ALA A 45 -6.99 10.00 9.93
N GLN A 46 -6.67 9.67 11.19
CA GLN A 46 -7.65 9.41 12.24
C GLN A 46 -8.57 10.60 12.56
N GLN A 47 -8.22 11.81 12.12
CA GLN A 47 -9.13 12.96 12.19
C GLN A 47 -10.35 12.82 11.27
N SER A 48 -10.37 11.83 10.36
CA SER A 48 -11.41 11.66 9.33
C SER A 48 -11.90 10.22 9.13
N VAL A 49 -11.14 9.21 9.58
CA VAL A 49 -11.49 7.78 9.48
C VAL A 49 -11.13 7.04 10.76
N ASP A 50 -11.61 5.80 10.91
CA ASP A 50 -11.23 4.97 12.05
C ASP A 50 -9.74 4.58 12.02
N ALA A 51 -9.19 4.22 13.19
CA ALA A 51 -7.78 3.90 13.36
C ALA A 51 -7.28 2.77 12.45
N LYS A 52 -8.13 1.76 12.18
CA LYS A 52 -7.74 0.65 11.31
C LYS A 52 -7.64 1.11 9.87
N THR A 53 -8.66 1.82 9.39
CA THR A 53 -8.68 2.37 8.03
C THR A 53 -7.54 3.37 7.80
N ALA A 54 -7.24 4.21 8.80
CA ALA A 54 -6.09 5.11 8.77
C ALA A 54 -4.77 4.34 8.61
N LYS A 55 -4.56 3.32 9.46
CA LYS A 55 -3.36 2.50 9.43
C LYS A 55 -3.20 1.78 8.09
N ASP A 56 -4.25 1.10 7.62
CA ASP A 56 -4.24 0.37 6.35
C ASP A 56 -3.88 1.31 5.16
N HIS A 57 -4.42 2.53 5.15
CA HIS A 57 -4.11 3.54 4.12
C HIS A 57 -2.66 3.98 4.17
N CYS A 58 -2.13 4.28 5.36
CA CYS A 58 -0.77 4.74 5.55
C CYS A 58 0.28 3.65 5.30
N GLU A 59 -0.02 2.38 5.64
CA GLU A 59 0.82 1.23 5.29
C GLU A 59 0.91 1.07 3.77
N CYS A 60 -0.22 1.13 3.06
CA CYS A 60 -0.22 1.12 1.60
C CYS A 60 0.58 2.29 1.02
N GLY A 61 0.40 3.51 1.55
CA GLY A 61 1.14 4.69 1.12
C GLY A 61 2.66 4.51 1.30
N ALA A 62 3.07 3.92 2.42
CA ALA A 62 4.47 3.64 2.70
C ALA A 62 5.08 2.64 1.71
N ASP A 63 4.31 1.61 1.33
CA ASP A 63 4.73 0.62 0.34
C ASP A 63 4.82 1.20 -1.06
N LYS A 64 3.87 2.08 -1.44
CA LYS A 64 3.90 2.79 -2.72
C LYS A 64 5.07 3.76 -2.80
N ILE A 65 5.35 4.52 -1.75
CA ILE A 65 6.56 5.35 -1.68
C ILE A 65 7.80 4.48 -1.84
N ASN A 66 7.88 3.35 -1.12
CA ASN A 66 9.04 2.46 -1.21
C ASN A 66 9.27 1.91 -2.63
N ALA A 67 8.19 1.62 -3.37
CA ALA A 67 8.26 1.08 -4.72
C ALA A 67 8.62 2.14 -5.78
N GLU A 68 8.11 3.36 -5.63
CA GLU A 68 8.20 4.40 -6.66
C GLU A 68 9.35 5.40 -6.43
N LEU A 69 9.84 5.52 -5.19
CA LEU A 69 10.89 6.47 -4.82
C LEU A 69 12.15 5.75 -4.33
N SER A 70 13.28 6.36 -4.65
CA SER A 70 14.62 5.95 -4.23
C SER A 70 14.86 6.32 -2.76
N SER A 71 15.84 5.69 -2.10
CA SER A 71 16.17 6.03 -0.71
C SER A 71 16.59 7.48 -0.51
N ALA A 72 17.28 8.07 -1.50
CA ALA A 72 17.66 9.48 -1.49
C ALA A 72 16.45 10.42 -1.56
N GLU A 73 15.49 10.12 -2.44
CA GLU A 73 14.23 10.85 -2.59
C GLU A 73 13.39 10.78 -1.30
N ILE A 74 13.27 9.59 -0.71
CA ILE A 74 12.57 9.41 0.57
C ILE A 74 13.26 10.21 1.68
N LYS A 75 14.59 10.13 1.77
CA LYS A 75 15.36 10.91 2.76
C LYS A 75 15.18 12.42 2.58
N GLU A 76 15.14 12.91 1.34
CA GLU A 76 14.89 14.32 1.06
C GLU A 76 13.51 14.75 1.54
N LEU A 77 12.46 14.00 1.21
CA LEU A 77 11.10 14.27 1.67
C LEU A 77 10.96 14.30 3.19
N MET A 78 11.73 13.49 3.90
CA MET A 78 11.70 13.42 5.37
C MET A 78 12.48 14.53 6.07
N THR A 79 13.59 14.98 5.48
CA THR A 79 14.53 15.89 6.15
C THR A 79 14.43 17.33 5.66
N ASN A 80 13.80 17.54 4.50
CA ASN A 80 13.67 18.85 3.89
C ASN A 80 12.19 19.22 3.69
N GLN A 81 11.68 20.12 4.53
CA GLN A 81 10.32 20.64 4.38
C GLN A 81 10.12 21.41 3.06
N ASN A 82 11.20 21.89 2.45
CA ASN A 82 11.23 22.55 1.14
C ASN A 82 11.74 21.62 0.03
N ALA A 83 11.58 20.30 0.19
CA ALA A 83 11.85 19.34 -0.88
C ALA A 83 11.15 19.75 -2.19
N ASP A 84 11.76 19.36 -3.30
CA ASP A 84 11.32 19.74 -4.63
C ASP A 84 9.80 19.46 -4.83
N PRO A 85 9.04 20.41 -5.40
CA PRO A 85 7.59 20.27 -5.56
C PRO A 85 7.20 19.09 -6.47
N ALA A 86 8.02 18.73 -7.46
CA ALA A 86 7.77 17.56 -8.29
C ALA A 86 7.99 16.27 -7.49
N LEU A 87 9.00 16.23 -6.60
CA LEU A 87 9.21 15.11 -5.69
C LEU A 87 8.04 14.93 -4.70
N LYS A 88 7.54 16.03 -4.12
CA LYS A 88 6.33 15.99 -3.27
C LYS A 88 5.12 15.47 -4.04
N THR A 89 4.93 15.95 -5.27
CA THR A 89 3.84 15.52 -6.15
C THR A 89 3.95 14.03 -6.49
N LYS A 90 5.16 13.53 -6.76
CA LYS A 90 5.43 12.11 -7.01
C LYS A 90 5.04 11.26 -5.80
N ALA A 91 5.43 11.66 -4.59
CA ALA A 91 5.04 10.95 -3.37
C ALA A 91 3.52 10.93 -3.16
N VAL A 92 2.84 12.08 -3.31
CA VAL A 92 1.37 12.16 -3.20
C VAL A 92 0.70 11.29 -4.27
N THR A 93 1.20 11.28 -5.49
CA THR A 93 0.69 10.46 -6.58
C THR A 93 0.82 8.97 -6.26
N ALA A 94 1.98 8.54 -5.75
CA ALA A 94 2.19 7.16 -5.32
C ALA A 94 1.15 6.74 -4.26
N ILE A 95 0.92 7.58 -3.24
CA ILE A 95 -0.06 7.34 -2.17
C ILE A 95 -1.49 7.36 -2.69
N SER A 96 -1.82 8.20 -3.69
CA SER A 96 -3.20 8.36 -4.19
C SER A 96 -3.82 7.06 -4.75
N SER A 97 -2.98 6.10 -5.13
CA SER A 97 -3.41 4.76 -5.55
C SER A 97 -3.96 3.89 -4.39
N CYS A 98 -3.71 4.28 -3.15
CA CYS A 98 -4.16 3.59 -1.94
C CYS A 98 -5.59 4.00 -1.60
N LYS A 99 -6.55 3.16 -2.00
CA LYS A 99 -7.97 3.38 -1.68
C LYS A 99 -8.22 3.33 -0.18
N VAL A 100 -8.93 4.33 0.32
CA VAL A 100 -9.51 4.32 1.66
C VAL A 100 -10.85 3.58 1.58
N VAL A 101 -10.90 2.31 1.97
CA VAL A 101 -12.17 1.57 1.97
C VAL A 101 -12.94 2.01 3.22
N LYS A 102 -13.87 2.97 3.08
CA LYS A 102 -14.79 3.31 4.16
C LYS A 102 -15.64 2.08 4.47
N LYS A 103 -15.47 1.45 5.63
CA LYS A 103 -16.42 0.45 6.10
C LYS A 103 -17.76 1.15 6.37
N LYS A 104 -18.81 0.71 5.68
CA LYS A 104 -20.21 1.02 6.02
C LYS A 104 -20.56 0.44 7.38
#